data_AF-A0A1F9M4H5-F1
#
_entry.id   AF-A0A1F9M4H5-F1
#
_cell.length_a   1.000
_cell.length_b   1.000
_cell.length_c   1.000
_cell.angle_alpha   90.00
_cell.angle_beta   90.00
_cell.angle_gamma   90.00
#
_symmetry.space_group_name_H-M   'P 1'
#
loop_
_entity.id
_entity.type
_entity.pdbx_description
1 polymer ?
#
loop_
_entity_poly.entity_id
_entity_poly.type
_entity_poly.pdbx_seq_one_letter_code
_entity_poly.pdbx_strand_id
1 'polypeptide(L)'
;MQLDGPPGRRGNLVSIFYGDTVQHHLPHIHVRYQKHKAALAIEDGRVLAGEFPPRQLRMVQVWCDLHREELLANRELALAGDEPFRIDPLR
;
A
#
# COMPACT_ATOMS: atom_id res chain seq x y z
N MET A 1 4.13 5.79 8.86
CA MET A 1 4.28 6.86 7.85
C MET A 1 3.04 6.89 6.97
N GLN A 2 2.36 8.03 6.91
CA GLN A 2 1.16 8.24 6.09
C GLN A 2 1.57 9.08 4.88
N LEU A 3 1.64 8.47 3.69
CA LEU A 3 1.78 9.26 2.47
C LEU A 3 0.43 9.90 2.16
N ASP A 4 0.17 11.07 2.74
CA ASP A 4 -1.01 11.89 2.46
C ASP A 4 -0.78 12.68 1.16
N GLY A 5 -1.56 12.34 0.13
CA GLY A 5 -1.74 13.21 -1.03
C GLY A 5 -2.56 14.45 -0.66
N PRO A 6 -2.46 15.55 -1.44
CA PRO A 6 -3.05 16.84 -1.11
C PRO A 6 -4.58 16.79 -0.97
N PRO A 7 -5.19 17.64 -0.10
CA PRO A 7 -6.62 17.65 0.13
C PRO A 7 -7.32 18.40 -1.01
N GLY A 8 -7.92 17.68 -1.96
CA GLY A 8 -8.76 18.34 -2.95
C GLY A 8 -8.95 17.62 -4.26
N ARG A 9 -9.63 16.46 -4.24
CA ARG A 9 -10.66 16.06 -5.23
C ARG A 9 -11.27 14.74 -4.77
N ARG A 10 -12.60 14.68 -4.78
CA ARG A 10 -13.36 13.50 -4.38
C ARG A 10 -12.96 12.31 -5.27
N GLY A 11 -12.36 11.30 -4.64
CA GLY A 11 -12.23 9.95 -5.17
C GLY A 11 -10.79 9.49 -5.33
N ASN A 12 -10.44 8.41 -4.62
CA ASN A 12 -9.31 7.50 -4.88
C ASN A 12 -7.99 7.81 -4.15
N LEU A 13 -8.00 8.15 -2.86
CA LEU A 13 -6.77 8.12 -2.07
C LEU A 13 -6.49 6.68 -1.62
N VAL A 14 -5.51 6.02 -2.24
CA VAL A 14 -4.85 4.82 -1.71
C VAL A 14 -3.69 5.31 -0.87
N SER A 15 -3.85 5.32 0.45
CA SER A 15 -2.73 5.61 1.37
C SER A 15 -2.00 4.31 1.68
N ILE A 16 -0.67 4.29 1.52
CA ILE A 16 0.18 3.16 1.85
C ILE A 16 0.91 3.43 3.16
N PHE A 17 0.84 2.46 4.07
CA PHE A 17 1.51 2.52 5.37
C PHE A 17 2.36 1.27 5.55
N TYR A 18 3.57 1.48 6.08
CA TYR A 18 4.40 0.44 6.68
C TYR A 18 4.11 0.44 8.19
N GLY A 19 3.53 -0.65 8.70
CA GLY A 19 3.14 -0.78 10.11
C GLY A 19 2.87 -2.23 10.46
N ASP A 20 3.45 -2.68 11.57
CA ASP A 20 3.50 -4.04 12.11
C ASP A 20 4.28 -5.07 11.28
N THR A 21 5.59 -5.13 11.53
CA THR A 21 6.48 -6.23 11.13
C THR A 21 6.30 -7.49 11.99
N VAL A 22 5.49 -7.42 13.06
CA VAL A 22 5.36 -8.49 14.06
C VAL A 22 4.23 -9.47 13.74
N GLN A 23 3.16 -9.05 13.05
CA GLN A 23 1.94 -9.85 12.95
C GLN A 23 1.81 -10.67 11.65
N HIS A 24 2.57 -10.32 10.61
CA HIS A 24 2.64 -11.07 9.37
C HIS A 24 4.10 -11.12 8.92
N HIS A 25 4.74 -12.30 8.95
CA HIS A 25 6.12 -12.51 8.49
C HIS A 25 6.32 -12.25 6.97
N LEU A 26 5.40 -11.56 6.32
CA LEU A 26 5.36 -11.29 4.89
C LEU A 26 5.40 -9.77 4.65
N PRO A 27 6.24 -9.30 3.71
CA PRO A 27 6.19 -7.95 3.18
C PRO A 27 4.77 -7.59 2.71
N HIS A 28 4.16 -6.56 3.29
CA HIS A 28 2.81 -6.15 2.96
C HIS A 28 2.65 -4.63 3.00
N ILE A 29 1.65 -4.13 2.29
CA ILE A 29 1.19 -2.75 2.35
C ILE A 29 -0.21 -2.67 2.93
N HIS A 30 -0.51 -1.61 3.66
CA HIS A 30 -1.88 -1.26 4.03
C HIS A 30 -2.45 -0.30 3.00
N VAL A 31 -3.67 -0.54 2.54
CA VAL A 31 -4.39 0.34 1.62
C VAL A 31 -5.72 0.77 2.22
N ARG A 32 -6.14 1.98 1.87
CA ARG A 32 -7.40 2.58 2.32
C ARG A 32 -8.17 3.14 1.13
N TYR A 33 -9.49 2.99 1.12
CA TYR A 33 -10.37 3.62 0.15
C TYR A 33 -11.72 3.90 0.82
N GLN A 34 -12.06 5.17 1.02
CA GLN A 34 -13.24 5.57 1.80
C GLN A 34 -13.23 4.87 3.18
N LYS A 35 -14.25 4.06 3.49
CA LYS A 35 -14.37 3.27 4.72
C LYS A 35 -13.62 1.93 4.67
N HIS A 36 -13.15 1.52 3.49
CA HIS A 36 -12.51 0.23 3.27
C HIS A 36 -11.01 0.30 3.58
N LYS A 37 -10.50 -0.77 4.19
CA LYS A 37 -9.09 -0.95 4.52
C LYS A 37 -8.72 -2.40 4.26
N ALA A 38 -7.54 -2.62 3.70
CA ALA A 38 -6.99 -3.95 3.49
C ALA A 38 -5.47 -3.94 3.65
N ALA A 39 -4.90 -5.07 4.03
CA ALA A 39 -3.48 -5.34 3.93
C ALA A 39 -3.24 -6.27 2.74
N LEU A 40 -2.31 -5.93 1.85
CA LEU A 40 -1.97 -6.73 0.67
C LEU A 40 -0.51 -7.16 0.73
N ALA A 41 -0.22 -8.41 0.39
CA ALA A 41 1.15 -8.86 0.21
C ALA A 41 1.81 -8.13 -0.97
N ILE A 42 3.06 -7.71 -0.80
CA ILE A 42 3.83 -7.04 -1.86
C ILE A 42 4.18 -8.03 -2.99
N GLU A 43 4.36 -9.31 -2.65
CA GLU A 43 4.80 -10.36 -3.60
C GLU A 43 3.78 -10.62 -4.72
N ASP A 44 2.51 -10.81 -4.35
CA ASP A 44 1.45 -11.30 -5.25
C ASP A 44 0.16 -10.46 -5.20
N GLY A 45 0.13 -9.39 -4.39
CA GLY A 45 -1.06 -8.54 -4.24
C GLY A 45 -2.24 -9.22 -3.55
N ARG A 46 -2.06 -10.39 -2.92
CA ARG A 46 -3.15 -11.07 -2.21
C ARG A 46 -3.58 -10.28 -0.98
N VAL A 47 -4.87 -10.30 -0.67
CA VAL A 47 -5.38 -9.69 0.57
C VAL A 47 -5.00 -10.59 1.75
N LEU A 48 -4.28 -10.03 2.71
CA LEU A 48 -3.88 -10.68 3.97
C LEU A 48 -4.88 -10.40 5.09
N ALA A 49 -5.49 -9.21 5.08
CA ALA A 49 -6.49 -8.80 6.06
C ALA A 49 -7.39 -7.70 5.51
N GLY A 50 -8.59 -7.57 6.09
CA GLY A 50 -9.56 -6.52 5.73
C GLY A 50 -10.34 -6.80 4.46
N GLU A 51 -11.03 -5.77 3.96
CA GLU A 51 -11.93 -5.88 2.82
C GLU A 51 -11.80 -4.65 1.93
N PHE A 52 -11.91 -4.87 0.62
CA PHE A 52 -11.79 -3.81 -0.37
C PHE A 52 -12.76 -4.04 -1.53
N PRO A 53 -13.37 -2.98 -2.10
CA PRO A 53 -14.28 -3.13 -3.23
C PRO A 53 -13.55 -3.77 -4.43
N PRO A 54 -14.14 -4.76 -5.14
CA PRO A 54 -13.41 -5.57 -6.12
C PRO A 54 -12.72 -4.78 -7.24
N ARG A 55 -13.36 -3.70 -7.72
CA ARG A 55 -12.78 -2.84 -8.76
C ARG A 55 -11.53 -2.10 -8.26
N GLN A 56 -11.62 -1.52 -7.07
CA GLN A 56 -10.52 -0.80 -6.44
C GLN A 56 -9.40 -1.77 -6.05
N LEU A 57 -9.73 -2.98 -5.58
CA LEU A 57 -8.75 -4.01 -5.26
C LEU A 57 -7.92 -4.35 -6.49
N ARG A 58 -8.57 -4.58 -7.64
CA ARG A 58 -7.87 -4.86 -8.90
C ARG A 58 -6.92 -3.73 -9.31
N MET A 59 -7.34 -2.46 -9.15
CA MET A 59 -6.46 -1.31 -9.44
C MET A 59 -5.24 -1.28 -8.52
N VAL A 60 -5.44 -1.53 -7.22
CA VAL A 60 -4.35 -1.60 -6.25
C VAL A 60 -3.41 -2.77 -6.56
N GLN A 61 -3.93 -3.94 -6.95
CA GLN A 61 -3.11 -5.10 -7.30
C GLN A 61 -2.24 -4.84 -8.52
N VAL A 62 -2.79 -4.22 -9.58
CA VAL A 62 -2.02 -3.79 -10.76
C VAL A 62 -0.95 -2.78 -10.36
N TRP A 63 -1.29 -1.83 -9.50
CA TRP A 63 -0.32 -0.87 -8.98
C TRP A 63 0.79 -1.55 -8.16
N CYS A 64 0.46 -2.52 -7.31
CA CYS A 64 1.45 -3.28 -6.54
C CYS A 64 2.43 -4.04 -7.45
N ASP A 65 1.91 -4.66 -8.51
CA ASP A 65 2.72 -5.40 -9.48
C ASP A 65 3.68 -4.48 -10.25
N LEU A 66 3.17 -3.32 -10.71
CA LEU A 66 3.98 -2.32 -11.43
C LEU A 66 5.09 -1.71 -10.56
N HIS A 67 4.85 -1.57 -9.25
CA HIS A 67 5.74 -0.87 -8.32
C HIS A 67 6.38 -1.80 -7.28
N ARG A 68 6.44 -3.11 -7.54
CA ARG A 68 6.90 -4.10 -6.57
C ARG A 68 8.30 -3.83 -6.03
N GLU A 69 9.23 -3.46 -6.90
CA GLU A 69 10.62 -3.17 -6.51
C GLU A 69 10.71 -1.93 -5.62
N GLU A 70 9.96 -0.87 -5.95
CA GLU A 70 9.88 0.35 -5.15
C GLU A 70 9.25 0.10 -3.78
N LEU A 71 8.23 -0.75 -3.71
CA LEU A 71 7.61 -1.19 -2.46
C LEU A 71 8.57 -1.98 -1.56
N LEU A 72 9.37 -2.86 -2.15
CA LEU A 72 10.41 -3.59 -1.41
C LEU A 72 11.51 -2.65 -0.92
N ALA A 73 11.99 -1.73 -1.76
CA ALA A 73 12.98 -0.73 -1.35
C ALA A 73 12.47 0.13 -0.20
N ASN A 74 11.23 0.61 -0.27
CA ASN A 74 10.61 1.37 0.81
C ASN A 74 10.41 0.55 2.09
N ARG A 75 10.14 -0.75 1.98
CA ARG A 75 10.12 -1.64 3.15
C ARG A 75 11.49 -1.71 3.82
N GLU A 76 12.57 -1.87 3.05
CA GLU A 76 13.93 -1.93 3.61
C GLU A 76 14.32 -0.60 4.28
N LEU A 77 13.97 0.54 3.68
CA LEU A 77 14.13 1.86 4.31
C LEU A 77 13.37 1.94 5.63
N ALA A 78 12.09 1.54 5.64
CA ALA A 78 11.27 1.56 6.84
C ALA A 78 11.82 0.63 7.95
N LEU A 79 12.39 -0.52 7.59
CA LEU A 79 13.05 -1.45 8.53
C LEU A 79 14.35 -0.87 9.09
N ALA A 80 15.09 -0.10 8.30
CA ALA A 80 16.29 0.61 8.72
C ALA A 80 15.98 1.85 9.58
N GLY A 81 14.72 2.28 9.67
CA GLY A 81 14.30 3.51 10.35
C GLY A 81 14.46 4.76 9.48
N ASP A 82 14.76 4.59 8.19
CA ASP A 82 14.84 5.65 7.21
C ASP A 82 13.46 6.01 6.64
N GLU A 83 13.38 7.13 5.93
CA GLU A 83 12.16 7.64 5.32
C GLU A 83 11.90 6.99 3.94
N PRO A 84 10.82 6.20 3.76
CA PRO A 84 10.33 5.81 2.44
C PRO A 84 10.14 6.97 1.47
N PHE A 85 10.44 6.73 0.20
CA PHE A 85 10.14 7.68 -0.88
C PHE A 85 8.71 7.50 -1.41
N ARG A 86 8.21 8.54 -2.09
CA ARG A 86 6.90 8.52 -2.73
C ARG A 86 6.94 7.64 -3.98
N ILE A 87 5.94 6.78 -4.12
CA ILE A 87 5.67 6.02 -5.35
C ILE A 87 4.49 6.68 -6.07
N ASP A 88 4.59 6.81 -7.38
CA ASP A 88 3.54 7.44 -8.19
C ASP A 88 2.27 6.58 -8.23
N PRO A 89 1.06 7.20 -8.15
CA PRO A 89 -0.19 6.45 -8.23
C PRO A 89 -0.47 5.98 -9.66
N LEU A 90 -1.30 4.93 -9.79
CA LEU A 90 -1.81 4.46 -11.09
C LEU A 90 -2.63 5.58 -11.76
N ARG A 91 -2.30 5.90 -13.02
CA ARG A 91 -2.95 6.94 -13.83
C ARG A 91 -4.28 6.50 -14.43
#